data_AF-A0A952U4S3-F1
#
_entry.id   AF-A0A952U4S3-F1
#
_cell.length_a   1.000
_cell.length_b   1.000
_cell.length_c   1.000
_cell.angle_alpha   90.00
_cell.angle_beta   90.00
_cell.angle_gamma   90.00
#
_symmetry.space_group_name_H-M   'P 1'
#
loop_
_entity.id
_entity.type
_entity.pdbx_description
1 polymer ?
#
loop_
_entity_poly.entity_id
_entity_poly.type
_entity_poly.pdbx_seq_one_letter_code
_entity_poly.pdbx_strand_id
1 'polypeptide(L)'
;MRVSKILIVVSCIASLLLAALPYSSVHSEAEQRGTPTPIVTETATTASEFLFGPKTGNLKFPLDFVETGLKVRDFRLKLRFFTPYTAADGNWLLAILFRTKGRTAASGFALGITAGAEWALSSLGPNSQQVTLDSGRLPQLKINAGDYNDIELTVDGDFGVLVINDEEIATLALFNLRGDAVDEDLLVGVFGNRDDKLAHYENLTVASSQSNPDLTLTRTPGVSIPCLVTTLRATALLEQPDRNAARVVSVPGQKRLEGYGLSSDLLWVKVRYGGQEGWVIRFSVNVGNGCADLPIEEP
;
A
#
# COMPACT_ATOMS: atom_id res chain seq x y z
N MET A 1 34.85 -5.68 4.11
CA MET A 1 33.89 -5.85 5.21
C MET A 1 32.93 -4.65 5.28
N ARG A 2 31.84 -4.65 4.49
CA ARG A 2 30.67 -3.76 4.67
C ARG A 2 29.46 -4.39 3.95
N VAL A 3 28.99 -5.54 4.42
CA VAL A 3 27.73 -6.18 3.93
C VAL A 3 26.65 -6.21 5.04
N SER A 4 27.01 -5.78 6.26
CA SER A 4 26.19 -6.03 7.46
C SER A 4 25.04 -5.05 7.73
N LYS A 5 24.83 -4.02 6.90
CA LYS A 5 23.76 -3.02 7.13
C LYS A 5 22.51 -3.22 6.28
N ILE A 6 22.62 -3.91 5.14
CA ILE A 6 21.48 -4.18 4.25
C ILE A 6 20.57 -5.28 4.84
N LEU A 7 21.15 -6.22 5.60
CA LEU A 7 20.44 -7.36 6.18
C LEU A 7 19.47 -6.99 7.33
N ILE A 8 19.68 -5.85 7.99
CA ILE A 8 18.91 -5.44 9.18
C ILE A 8 17.54 -4.84 8.80
N VAL A 9 17.43 -4.22 7.60
CA VAL A 9 16.19 -3.54 7.15
C VAL A 9 15.06 -4.54 6.84
N VAL A 10 15.42 -5.78 6.48
CA VAL A 10 14.51 -6.73 5.84
C VAL A 10 14.07 -7.86 6.78
N SER A 11 14.85 -8.15 7.83
CA SER A 11 14.56 -9.24 8.78
C SER A 11 13.24 -9.07 9.53
N CYS A 12 12.69 -7.85 9.63
CA CYS A 12 11.45 -7.59 10.37
C CYS A 12 10.17 -7.88 9.57
N ILE A 13 10.18 -7.86 8.23
CA ILE A 13 8.99 -8.18 7.42
C ILE A 13 8.68 -9.68 7.45
N ALA A 14 9.72 -10.53 7.51
CA ALA A 14 9.57 -11.97 7.57
C ALA A 14 9.30 -12.54 8.99
N SER A 15 9.39 -11.71 10.04
CA SER A 15 9.31 -12.17 11.43
C SER A 15 7.90 -12.11 12.04
N LEU A 16 6.87 -11.76 11.27
CA LEU A 16 5.48 -11.80 11.72
C LEU A 16 4.70 -12.90 10.97
N LEU A 17 4.02 -13.74 11.76
CA LEU A 17 3.09 -14.83 11.41
C LEU A 17 3.68 -16.22 11.14
N LEU A 18 3.92 -16.93 12.25
CA LEU A 18 3.92 -18.39 12.35
C LEU A 18 2.61 -18.80 13.07
N ALA A 19 1.67 -19.49 12.40
CA ALA A 19 0.82 -20.55 12.96
C ALA A 19 -0.33 -21.01 12.02
N ALA A 20 -0.51 -22.35 11.99
CA ALA A 20 -1.73 -23.15 11.77
C ALA A 20 -2.05 -23.76 10.37
N LEU A 21 -1.56 -25.01 10.20
CA LEU A 21 -2.25 -26.29 9.89
C LEU A 21 -3.23 -26.46 8.69
N PRO A 22 -3.34 -27.70 8.12
CA PRO A 22 -3.72 -27.92 6.74
C PRO A 22 -5.23 -28.11 6.53
N TYR A 23 -5.72 -27.62 5.40
CA TYR A 23 -7.03 -27.98 4.87
C TYR A 23 -6.82 -28.67 3.52
N SER A 24 -7.18 -29.95 3.46
CA SER A 24 -7.21 -30.72 2.22
C SER A 24 -8.58 -30.60 1.58
N SER A 25 -8.63 -30.28 0.29
CA SER A 25 -9.71 -30.72 -0.59
C SER A 25 -9.19 -30.95 -2.01
N VAL A 26 -9.16 -32.23 -2.38
CA VAL A 26 -9.11 -32.74 -3.75
C VAL A 26 -10.47 -32.50 -4.40
N HIS A 27 -10.49 -32.07 -5.66
CA HIS A 27 -11.47 -32.34 -6.76
C HIS A 27 -11.28 -31.23 -7.81
N SER A 28 -11.43 -31.41 -9.12
CA SER A 28 -11.39 -32.55 -10.04
C SER A 28 -11.33 -31.88 -11.41
N GLU A 29 -10.56 -32.50 -12.29
CA GLU A 29 -10.36 -32.20 -13.69
C GLU A 29 -11.67 -32.25 -14.50
N ALA A 30 -11.88 -31.28 -15.39
CA ALA A 30 -12.86 -31.38 -16.47
C ALA A 30 -12.45 -30.52 -17.68
N GLU A 31 -11.78 -31.20 -18.61
CA GLU A 31 -12.00 -31.24 -20.06
C GLU A 31 -12.25 -29.92 -20.84
N GLN A 32 -11.20 -29.57 -21.56
CA GLN A 32 -11.07 -28.52 -22.56
C GLN A 32 -11.74 -28.95 -23.89
N ARG A 33 -12.64 -28.14 -24.45
CA ARG A 33 -12.98 -28.17 -25.87
C ARG A 33 -12.87 -26.78 -26.47
N GLY A 34 -11.98 -26.66 -27.46
CA GLY A 34 -11.69 -25.43 -28.17
C GLY A 34 -12.83 -24.98 -29.08
N THR A 35 -12.93 -23.67 -29.25
CA THR A 35 -13.67 -23.00 -30.32
C THR A 35 -12.82 -21.80 -30.76
N PRO A 36 -12.69 -21.51 -32.07
CA PRO A 36 -11.65 -20.62 -32.59
C PRO A 36 -11.88 -19.15 -32.25
N THR A 37 -10.78 -18.51 -31.87
CA THR A 37 -10.64 -17.09 -31.53
C THR A 37 -10.91 -16.18 -32.74
N PRO A 38 -11.71 -15.12 -32.62
CA PRO A 38 -11.71 -14.04 -33.59
C PRO A 38 -10.41 -13.23 -33.46
N ILE A 39 -9.74 -13.00 -34.60
CA ILE A 39 -8.59 -12.10 -34.69
C ILE A 39 -9.10 -10.69 -34.37
N VAL A 40 -8.86 -10.24 -33.14
CA VAL A 40 -8.98 -8.83 -32.78
C VAL A 40 -7.67 -8.17 -33.18
N THR A 41 -7.74 -7.30 -34.18
CA THR A 41 -6.66 -6.37 -34.52
C THR A 41 -6.48 -5.44 -33.33
N GLU A 42 -5.50 -5.77 -32.49
CA GLU A 42 -5.04 -4.95 -31.38
C GLU A 42 -4.54 -3.63 -31.95
N THR A 43 -5.35 -2.59 -31.77
CA THR A 43 -4.97 -1.23 -32.16
C THR A 43 -3.83 -0.85 -31.22
N ALA A 44 -2.63 -0.70 -31.76
CA ALA A 44 -1.45 -0.33 -30.98
C ALA A 44 -1.69 1.03 -30.30
N THR A 45 -2.08 0.99 -29.04
CA THR A 45 -2.15 2.15 -28.16
C THR A 45 -0.74 2.73 -28.06
N THR A 46 -0.62 3.98 -28.49
CA THR A 46 0.62 4.77 -28.50
C THR A 46 1.36 4.70 -27.18
N ALA A 47 2.59 4.16 -27.20
CA ALA A 47 3.54 4.02 -26.09
C ALA A 47 4.10 5.37 -25.57
N SER A 48 3.34 6.45 -25.61
CA SER A 48 3.75 7.81 -25.25
C SER A 48 3.30 8.25 -23.84
N GLU A 49 2.64 7.36 -23.07
CA GLU A 49 2.07 7.70 -21.76
C GLU A 49 2.93 7.23 -20.58
N PHE A 50 3.84 6.28 -20.80
CA PHE A 50 4.66 5.71 -19.73
C PHE A 50 5.96 6.50 -19.51
N LEU A 51 6.20 6.87 -18.25
CA LEU A 51 7.46 7.39 -17.76
C LEU A 51 8.53 6.28 -17.65
N PHE A 52 8.09 5.03 -17.47
CA PHE A 52 8.94 3.85 -17.43
C PHE A 52 8.21 2.61 -17.97
N GLY A 53 8.95 1.74 -18.66
CA GLY A 53 8.42 0.48 -19.18
C GLY A 53 7.69 0.62 -20.53
N PRO A 54 6.96 -0.42 -20.98
CA PRO A 54 6.79 -1.70 -20.31
C PRO A 54 8.10 -2.48 -20.18
N LYS A 55 8.33 -3.09 -19.02
CA LYS A 55 9.51 -3.92 -18.75
C LYS A 55 9.07 -5.30 -18.25
N THR A 56 9.72 -6.32 -18.77
CA THR A 56 9.58 -7.73 -18.35
C THR A 56 10.93 -8.24 -17.90
N GLY A 57 10.94 -9.08 -16.86
CA GLY A 57 12.20 -9.61 -16.36
C GLY A 57 12.05 -10.61 -15.22
N ASN A 58 13.18 -10.89 -14.60
CA ASN A 58 13.28 -11.76 -13.43
C ASN A 58 14.07 -11.04 -12.36
N LEU A 59 13.66 -11.19 -11.11
CA LEU A 59 14.35 -10.71 -9.93
C LEU A 59 14.92 -11.89 -9.14
N LYS A 60 16.15 -11.74 -8.67
CA LYS A 60 16.86 -12.78 -7.92
C LYS A 60 16.58 -12.69 -6.42
N PHE A 61 16.44 -13.84 -5.78
CA PHE A 61 16.48 -13.92 -4.32
C PHE A 61 17.94 -14.01 -3.82
N PRO A 62 18.23 -13.67 -2.55
CA PRO A 62 17.28 -13.28 -1.50
C PRO A 62 16.81 -11.81 -1.61
N LEU A 63 17.43 -11.02 -2.48
CA LEU A 63 17.13 -9.60 -2.65
C LEU A 63 17.55 -9.12 -4.04
N ASP A 64 16.61 -8.52 -4.76
CA ASP A 64 16.87 -7.83 -6.03
C ASP A 64 15.79 -6.77 -6.31
N PHE A 65 16.12 -5.78 -7.15
CA PHE A 65 15.25 -4.64 -7.46
C PHE A 65 15.31 -4.25 -8.93
N VAL A 66 14.16 -3.86 -9.46
CA VAL A 66 14.05 -2.95 -10.59
C VAL A 66 14.11 -1.52 -10.08
N GLU A 67 15.21 -0.84 -10.37
CA GLU A 67 15.30 0.61 -10.22
C GLU A 67 14.73 1.29 -11.45
N THR A 68 13.71 2.14 -11.25
CA THR A 68 13.10 2.87 -12.36
C THR A 68 13.91 4.10 -12.77
N GLY A 69 14.71 4.65 -11.85
CA GLY A 69 15.40 5.94 -12.02
C GLY A 69 14.44 7.15 -12.03
N LEU A 70 13.15 6.92 -11.82
CA LEU A 70 12.16 7.99 -11.77
C LEU A 70 12.17 8.67 -10.42
N LYS A 71 12.13 10.01 -10.46
CA LYS A 71 11.86 10.88 -9.32
C LYS A 71 10.43 11.40 -9.45
N VAL A 72 9.47 10.67 -8.89
CA VAL A 72 8.04 10.96 -9.05
C VAL A 72 7.32 10.90 -7.71
N ARG A 73 6.60 11.96 -7.39
CA ARG A 73 5.72 12.02 -6.22
C ARG A 73 4.45 11.21 -6.43
N ASP A 74 3.83 11.44 -7.59
CA ASP A 74 2.51 10.94 -7.95
C ASP A 74 2.64 10.13 -9.24
N PHE A 75 2.14 8.89 -9.20
CA PHE A 75 2.36 7.92 -10.27
C PHE A 75 1.26 6.88 -10.30
N ARG A 76 1.10 6.24 -11.46
CA ARG A 76 0.42 4.95 -11.58
C ARG A 76 1.43 3.90 -11.99
N LEU A 77 1.59 2.88 -11.16
CA LEU A 77 2.44 1.72 -11.44
C LEU A 77 1.55 0.52 -11.70
N LYS A 78 1.83 -0.22 -12.77
CA LYS A 78 1.21 -1.53 -13.05
C LYS A 78 2.29 -2.58 -13.27
N LEU A 79 2.08 -3.79 -12.78
CA LEU A 79 2.84 -4.97 -13.20
C LEU A 79 2.00 -6.23 -13.10
N ARG A 80 2.40 -7.26 -13.83
CA ARG A 80 1.99 -8.64 -13.60
C ARG A 80 3.10 -9.35 -12.83
N PHE A 81 2.78 -9.85 -11.65
CA PHE A 81 3.72 -10.59 -10.80
C PHE A 81 3.37 -12.07 -10.77
N PHE A 82 4.36 -12.94 -11.02
CA PHE A 82 4.17 -14.38 -10.93
C PHE A 82 4.66 -14.88 -9.58
N THR A 83 3.78 -15.60 -8.88
CA THR A 83 4.08 -16.23 -7.60
C THR A 83 5.23 -17.22 -7.78
N PRO A 84 6.41 -16.98 -7.17
CA PRO A 84 7.62 -17.74 -7.49
C PRO A 84 7.59 -19.16 -6.90
N TYR A 85 6.96 -19.32 -5.74
CA TYR A 85 6.76 -20.56 -5.01
C TYR A 85 5.68 -20.36 -3.93
N THR A 86 5.17 -21.44 -3.36
CA THR A 86 4.10 -21.36 -2.35
C THR A 86 4.64 -20.97 -0.98
N ALA A 87 3.77 -20.46 -0.09
CA ALA A 87 4.15 -20.16 1.31
C ALA A 87 4.66 -21.40 2.09
N ALA A 88 4.29 -22.61 1.67
CA ALA A 88 4.78 -23.85 2.25
C ALA A 88 6.25 -24.11 1.87
N ASP A 89 6.71 -23.63 0.72
CA ASP A 89 8.07 -23.83 0.19
C ASP A 89 9.07 -22.77 0.69
N GLY A 90 8.57 -21.65 1.22
CA GLY A 90 9.37 -20.55 1.72
C GLY A 90 8.58 -19.25 1.83
N ASN A 91 9.22 -18.21 2.32
CA ASN A 91 8.64 -16.87 2.35
C ASN A 91 9.16 -16.04 1.17
N TRP A 92 8.28 -15.23 0.59
CA TRP A 92 8.62 -14.19 -0.36
C TRP A 92 7.79 -12.94 -0.08
N LEU A 93 8.35 -11.80 -0.47
CA LEU A 93 7.75 -10.48 -0.39
C LEU A 93 7.99 -9.78 -1.73
N LEU A 94 6.93 -9.36 -2.40
CA LEU A 94 7.01 -8.31 -3.42
C LEU A 94 6.92 -6.96 -2.70
N ALA A 95 7.85 -6.06 -2.97
CA ALA A 95 7.88 -4.73 -2.38
C ALA A 95 7.88 -3.65 -3.45
N ILE A 96 7.00 -2.66 -3.30
CA ILE A 96 7.05 -1.41 -4.05
C ILE A 96 7.51 -0.33 -3.06
N LEU A 97 8.70 0.22 -3.31
CA LEU A 97 9.28 1.27 -2.50
C LEU A 97 9.17 2.58 -3.26
N PHE A 98 8.62 3.61 -2.62
CA PHE A 98 8.32 4.87 -3.28
C PHE A 98 8.51 6.05 -2.34
N ARG A 99 8.78 7.22 -2.94
CA ARG A 99 9.19 8.44 -2.22
C ARG A 99 10.39 8.15 -1.32
N THR A 100 11.31 7.30 -1.80
CA THR A 100 12.46 6.85 -1.01
C THR A 100 13.73 7.59 -1.35
N LYS A 101 14.58 7.81 -0.34
CA LYS A 101 15.92 8.37 -0.53
C LYS A 101 16.96 7.28 -0.81
N GLY A 102 17.27 7.09 -2.09
CA GLY A 102 18.34 6.20 -2.58
C GLY A 102 18.04 4.71 -2.40
N ARG A 103 18.92 3.88 -2.97
CA ARG A 103 18.78 2.40 -3.02
C ARG A 103 18.63 1.71 -1.66
N THR A 104 19.05 2.36 -0.57
CA THR A 104 18.94 1.80 0.78
C THR A 104 17.58 2.05 1.42
N ALA A 105 16.69 2.82 0.77
CA ALA A 105 15.37 3.18 1.27
C ALA A 105 15.39 3.64 2.73
N ALA A 106 16.35 4.51 3.06
CA ALA A 106 16.58 4.94 4.44
C ALA A 106 15.42 5.79 5.02
N SER A 107 14.58 6.31 4.14
CA SER A 107 13.30 6.94 4.42
C SER A 107 12.38 6.74 3.21
N GLY A 108 11.06 6.79 3.40
CA GLY A 108 10.06 6.63 2.34
C GLY A 108 8.88 5.76 2.73
N PHE A 109 8.20 5.18 1.74
CA PHE A 109 7.17 4.17 1.93
C PHE A 109 7.58 2.83 1.32
N ALA A 110 7.12 1.76 1.95
CA ALA A 110 7.16 0.41 1.38
C ALA A 110 5.76 -0.19 1.43
N LEU A 111 5.24 -0.57 0.27
CA LEU A 111 4.08 -1.44 0.15
C LEU A 111 4.57 -2.87 -0.12
N GLY A 112 4.30 -3.78 0.81
CA GLY A 112 4.69 -5.18 0.72
C GLY A 112 3.48 -6.08 0.47
N ILE A 113 3.65 -7.10 -0.39
CA ILE A 113 2.71 -8.21 -0.59
C ILE A 113 3.47 -9.52 -0.32
N THR A 114 2.93 -10.37 0.56
CA THR A 114 3.62 -11.56 1.06
C THR A 114 3.08 -12.87 0.48
N ALA A 115 3.88 -13.93 0.60
CA ALA A 115 3.46 -15.31 0.30
C ALA A 115 2.22 -15.76 1.08
N GLY A 116 1.95 -15.17 2.25
CA GLY A 116 0.82 -15.47 3.11
C GLY A 116 -0.50 -14.81 2.68
N ALA A 117 -0.56 -14.19 1.50
CA ALA A 117 -1.71 -13.42 1.03
C ALA A 117 -2.07 -12.24 1.95
N GLU A 118 -1.04 -11.48 2.36
CA GLU A 118 -1.19 -10.27 3.15
C GLU A 118 -0.49 -9.09 2.47
N TRP A 119 -1.01 -7.88 2.72
CA TRP A 119 -0.36 -6.64 2.34
C TRP A 119 -0.06 -5.79 3.56
N ALA A 120 0.99 -4.99 3.49
CA ALA A 120 1.31 -3.99 4.50
C ALA A 120 1.91 -2.74 3.87
N LEU A 121 1.37 -1.58 4.24
CA LEU A 121 1.99 -0.28 4.01
C LEU A 121 2.82 0.10 5.23
N SER A 122 4.08 0.46 5.00
CA SER A 122 4.98 0.91 6.06
C SER A 122 5.63 2.23 5.72
N SER A 123 5.80 3.08 6.74
CA SER A 123 6.76 4.18 6.70
C SER A 123 8.15 3.65 7.03
N LEU A 124 9.13 4.09 6.24
CA LEU A 124 10.55 3.85 6.45
C LEU A 124 11.14 5.13 7.04
N GLY A 125 11.91 4.98 8.12
CA GLY A 125 12.57 6.07 8.82
C GLY A 125 14.06 5.81 9.02
N PRO A 126 14.78 6.83 9.54
CA PRO A 126 16.23 6.77 9.71
C PRO A 126 16.66 5.54 10.52
N ASN A 127 17.85 5.01 10.19
CA ASN A 127 18.38 3.76 10.75
C ASN A 127 17.51 2.53 10.49
N SER A 128 16.77 2.52 9.38
CA SER A 128 15.98 1.37 8.96
C SER A 128 14.85 1.04 9.94
N GLN A 129 14.38 2.05 10.68
CA GLN A 129 13.17 1.88 11.47
C GLN A 129 11.97 1.82 10.54
N GLN A 130 11.18 0.76 10.68
CA GLN A 130 9.96 0.55 9.93
C GLN A 130 8.77 0.65 10.88
N VAL A 131 7.72 1.34 10.44
CA VAL A 131 6.43 1.36 11.14
C VAL A 131 5.35 1.04 10.14
N THR A 132 4.66 -0.08 10.38
CA THR A 132 3.44 -0.44 9.67
C THR A 132 2.38 0.62 9.93
N LEU A 133 1.90 1.24 8.86
CA LEU A 133 0.85 2.24 8.88
C LEU A 133 -0.52 1.60 8.67
N ASP A 134 -0.57 0.60 7.79
CA ASP A 134 -1.79 -0.16 7.49
C ASP A 134 -1.45 -1.55 6.96
N SER A 135 -2.40 -2.47 7.03
CA SER A 135 -2.24 -3.85 6.56
C SER A 135 -3.58 -4.56 6.39
N GLY A 136 -3.62 -5.58 5.54
CA GLY A 136 -4.81 -6.39 5.35
C GLY A 136 -4.53 -7.73 4.69
N ARG A 137 -5.60 -8.52 4.51
CA ARG A 137 -5.58 -9.81 3.80
C ARG A 137 -5.96 -9.65 2.34
N LEU A 138 -5.48 -10.58 1.52
CA LEU A 138 -5.68 -10.63 0.07
C LEU A 138 -6.31 -11.98 -0.34
N PRO A 139 -7.60 -12.22 -0.04
CA PRO A 139 -8.26 -13.49 -0.36
C PRO A 139 -8.24 -13.84 -1.86
N GLN A 140 -8.14 -12.83 -2.73
CA GLN A 140 -8.09 -12.95 -4.19
C GLN A 140 -6.67 -13.10 -4.76
N LEU A 141 -5.64 -13.11 -3.91
CA LEU A 141 -4.27 -13.35 -4.35
C LEU A 141 -4.10 -14.82 -4.76
N LYS A 142 -3.64 -15.05 -5.98
CA LYS A 142 -3.32 -16.39 -6.47
C LYS A 142 -1.93 -16.79 -5.99
N ILE A 143 -1.89 -17.73 -5.04
CA ILE A 143 -0.69 -18.08 -4.25
C ILE A 143 0.02 -19.37 -4.71
N ASN A 144 -0.46 -20.05 -5.75
CA ASN A 144 0.24 -21.23 -6.24
C ASN A 144 1.45 -20.82 -7.08
N ALA A 145 2.49 -21.65 -7.10
CA ALA A 145 3.67 -21.39 -7.90
C ALA A 145 3.32 -21.27 -9.40
N GLY A 146 3.76 -20.19 -10.03
CA GLY A 146 3.47 -19.89 -11.44
C GLY A 146 2.14 -19.18 -11.70
N ASP A 147 1.24 -19.09 -10.70
CA ASP A 147 0.07 -18.21 -10.82
C ASP A 147 0.53 -16.76 -10.93
N TYR A 148 -0.24 -15.93 -11.62
CA TYR A 148 0.04 -14.50 -11.73
C TYR A 148 -1.02 -13.65 -11.07
N ASN A 149 -0.59 -12.48 -10.61
CA ASN A 149 -1.43 -11.44 -10.06
C ASN A 149 -1.13 -10.12 -10.77
N ASP A 150 -2.17 -9.47 -11.28
CA ASP A 150 -2.06 -8.12 -11.82
C ASP A 150 -2.15 -7.13 -10.66
N ILE A 151 -1.13 -6.27 -10.53
CA ILE A 151 -0.96 -5.36 -9.40
C ILE A 151 -0.90 -3.96 -9.95
N GLU A 152 -1.75 -3.09 -9.41
CA GLU A 152 -1.76 -1.67 -9.69
C GLU A 152 -1.67 -0.87 -8.39
N LEU A 153 -0.76 0.10 -8.38
CA LEU A 153 -0.64 1.10 -7.34
C LEU A 153 -0.74 2.48 -7.98
N THR A 154 -1.82 3.20 -7.68
CA THR A 154 -1.93 4.62 -8.01
C THR A 154 -1.60 5.44 -6.76
N VAL A 155 -0.73 6.43 -6.87
CA VAL A 155 -0.38 7.38 -5.81
C VAL A 155 -0.66 8.79 -6.31
N ASP A 156 -1.41 9.55 -5.53
CA ASP A 156 -1.78 10.93 -5.81
C ASP A 156 -1.78 11.76 -4.51
N GLY A 157 -0.87 12.72 -4.41
CA GLY A 157 -0.74 13.58 -3.25
C GLY A 157 -0.39 12.77 -2.00
N ASP A 158 -1.24 12.76 -0.98
CA ASP A 158 -1.01 11.98 0.24
C ASP A 158 -1.89 10.72 0.31
N PHE A 159 -2.34 10.25 -0.85
CA PHE A 159 -3.22 9.10 -0.98
C PHE A 159 -2.70 8.11 -2.01
N GLY A 160 -3.10 6.85 -1.86
CA GLY A 160 -2.91 5.86 -2.91
C GLY A 160 -4.04 4.85 -2.94
N VAL A 161 -4.10 4.08 -4.02
CA VAL A 161 -5.06 2.98 -4.18
C VAL A 161 -4.29 1.75 -4.64
N LEU A 162 -4.44 0.66 -3.90
CA LEU A 162 -3.94 -0.67 -4.27
C LEU A 162 -5.07 -1.46 -4.92
N VAL A 163 -4.85 -1.87 -6.16
CA VAL A 163 -5.74 -2.77 -6.90
C VAL A 163 -4.97 -4.06 -7.18
N ILE A 164 -5.60 -5.21 -6.96
CA ILE A 164 -5.05 -6.53 -7.26
C ILE A 164 -6.09 -7.34 -8.00
N ASN A 165 -5.74 -7.89 -9.17
CA ASN A 165 -6.63 -8.67 -10.03
C ASN A 165 -7.96 -7.95 -10.31
N ASP A 166 -7.86 -6.67 -10.71
CA ASP A 166 -8.97 -5.76 -11.02
C ASP A 166 -9.91 -5.42 -9.85
N GLU A 167 -9.56 -5.80 -8.61
CA GLU A 167 -10.31 -5.47 -7.41
C GLU A 167 -9.57 -4.41 -6.58
N GLU A 168 -10.25 -3.34 -6.18
CA GLU A 168 -9.72 -2.35 -5.23
C GLU A 168 -9.61 -2.99 -3.84
N ILE A 169 -8.39 -3.04 -3.31
CA ILE A 169 -8.08 -3.72 -2.06
C ILE A 169 -8.04 -2.75 -0.90
N ALA A 170 -7.40 -1.61 -1.12
CA ALA A 170 -7.18 -0.64 -0.09
C ALA A 170 -6.95 0.75 -0.67
N THR A 171 -7.47 1.75 0.03
CA THR A 171 -6.99 3.12 -0.09
C THR A 171 -5.93 3.35 0.98
N LEU A 172 -4.83 3.98 0.59
CA LEU A 172 -3.62 4.13 1.36
C LEU A 172 -3.47 5.57 1.83
N ALA A 173 -3.19 5.73 3.11
CA ALA A 173 -2.90 7.00 3.75
C ALA A 173 -1.37 7.27 3.78
N LEU A 174 -0.89 8.30 3.08
CA LEU A 174 0.54 8.59 2.86
C LEU A 174 1.03 9.88 3.56
N PHE A 175 0.33 10.35 4.60
CA PHE A 175 0.66 11.59 5.32
C PHE A 175 1.74 11.44 6.41
N ASN A 176 2.15 10.22 6.75
CA ASN A 176 3.10 9.92 7.84
C ASN A 176 4.51 9.59 7.32
N LEU A 177 5.00 10.30 6.31
CA LEU A 177 6.36 10.13 5.81
C LEU A 177 7.35 10.47 6.93
N ARG A 178 8.18 9.50 7.34
CA ARG A 178 9.17 9.71 8.39
C ARG A 178 10.52 10.12 7.79
N GLY A 179 11.01 11.29 8.21
CA GLY A 179 12.31 11.82 7.80
C GLY A 179 12.26 12.68 6.53
N ASP A 180 13.40 13.24 6.18
CA ASP A 180 13.62 14.20 5.09
C ASP A 180 13.80 13.49 3.73
N ALA A 181 12.84 12.63 3.37
CA ALA A 181 12.74 12.16 2.00
C ALA A 181 12.40 13.35 1.08
N VAL A 182 13.41 13.90 0.42
CA VAL A 182 13.33 15.00 -0.56
C VAL A 182 13.87 14.61 -1.95
N ASP A 183 13.99 13.31 -2.23
CA ASP A 183 14.40 12.77 -3.53
C ASP A 183 13.59 11.49 -3.79
N GLU A 184 12.75 11.47 -4.82
CA GLU A 184 11.54 10.64 -4.90
C GLU A 184 11.70 9.34 -5.71
N ASP A 185 12.66 8.48 -5.35
CA ASP A 185 12.89 7.24 -6.10
C ASP A 185 11.70 6.28 -6.00
N LEU A 186 11.45 5.55 -7.09
CA LEU A 186 10.48 4.45 -7.19
C LEU A 186 11.19 3.14 -7.58
N LEU A 187 11.01 2.11 -6.77
CA LEU A 187 11.62 0.79 -6.94
C LEU A 187 10.57 -0.32 -6.80
N VAL A 188 10.75 -1.40 -7.55
CA VAL A 188 10.02 -2.65 -7.37
C VAL A 188 11.03 -3.74 -7.07
N GLY A 189 10.87 -4.46 -5.98
CA GLY A 189 11.82 -5.48 -5.56
C GLY A 189 11.18 -6.71 -4.99
N VAL A 190 12.00 -7.74 -4.82
CA VAL A 190 11.60 -8.96 -4.14
C VAL A 190 12.58 -9.30 -3.04
N PHE A 191 12.03 -9.91 -1.99
CA PHE A 191 12.78 -10.45 -0.88
C PHE A 191 12.30 -11.87 -0.60
N GLY A 192 13.20 -12.77 -0.25
CA GLY A 192 12.82 -14.17 0.01
C GLY A 192 13.98 -15.00 0.49
N ASN A 193 13.68 -16.23 0.92
CA ASN A 193 14.68 -17.14 1.51
C ASN A 193 15.13 -18.26 0.54
N ARG A 194 14.74 -18.20 -0.74
CA ARG A 194 15.01 -19.23 -1.74
C ARG A 194 15.89 -18.68 -2.86
N ASP A 195 17.20 -18.76 -2.71
CA ASP A 195 18.18 -18.30 -3.71
C ASP A 195 18.20 -19.13 -5.01
N ASP A 196 17.61 -20.34 -4.97
CA ASP A 196 17.38 -21.22 -6.12
C ASP A 196 16.19 -20.80 -7.01
N LYS A 197 15.44 -19.77 -6.59
CA LYS A 197 14.23 -19.31 -7.27
C LYS A 197 14.42 -17.92 -7.86
N LEU A 198 13.57 -17.61 -8.84
CA LEU A 198 13.45 -16.29 -9.44
C LEU A 198 12.01 -15.83 -9.32
N ALA A 199 11.81 -14.54 -9.11
CA ALA A 199 10.49 -13.93 -9.22
C ALA A 199 10.34 -13.29 -10.59
N HIS A 200 9.40 -13.81 -11.38
CA HIS A 200 9.12 -13.29 -12.72
C HIS A 200 8.09 -12.16 -12.65
N TYR A 201 8.31 -11.12 -13.46
CA TYR A 201 7.34 -10.04 -13.65
C TYR A 201 7.23 -9.67 -15.13
N GLU A 202 6.04 -9.24 -15.51
CA GLU A 202 5.74 -8.74 -16.86
C GLU A 202 5.08 -7.36 -16.78
N ASN A 203 5.19 -6.60 -17.88
CA ASN A 203 4.47 -5.36 -18.10
C ASN A 203 4.62 -4.34 -16.96
N LEU A 204 5.78 -4.29 -16.31
CA LEU A 204 6.08 -3.25 -15.33
C LEU A 204 6.11 -1.90 -16.06
N THR A 205 5.11 -1.07 -15.77
CA THR A 205 4.94 0.27 -16.32
C THR A 205 4.78 1.27 -15.20
N VAL A 206 5.25 2.49 -15.44
CA VAL A 206 4.94 3.65 -14.60
C VAL A 206 4.47 4.78 -15.51
N ALA A 207 3.31 5.34 -15.22
CA ALA A 207 2.81 6.56 -15.85
C ALA A 207 2.71 7.68 -14.80
N SER A 208 2.62 8.92 -15.27
CA SER A 208 2.18 10.02 -14.40
C SER A 208 0.78 9.69 -13.87
N SER A 209 0.50 10.01 -12.61
CA SER A 209 -0.87 9.90 -12.10
C SER A 209 -1.80 11.00 -12.63
N GLN A 210 -1.27 11.99 -13.38
CA GLN A 210 -2.05 13.14 -13.87
C GLN A 210 -3.41 12.66 -14.36
N SER A 211 -4.40 13.05 -13.55
CA SER A 211 -5.80 12.62 -13.58
C SER A 211 -6.16 11.88 -14.85
N ASN A 212 -6.15 10.55 -14.79
CA ASN A 212 -6.98 9.79 -15.72
C ASN A 212 -8.40 10.35 -15.57
N PRO A 213 -9.00 11.00 -16.59
CA PRO A 213 -10.39 11.46 -16.49
C PRO A 213 -11.34 10.27 -16.27
N ASP A 214 -10.90 9.04 -16.53
CA ASP A 214 -11.63 7.79 -16.27
C ASP A 214 -11.47 7.27 -14.83
N LEU A 215 -10.54 7.83 -14.03
CA LEU A 215 -10.59 7.79 -12.56
C LEU A 215 -11.09 9.14 -12.02
N THR A 216 -12.08 9.75 -12.66
CA THR A 216 -13.08 10.41 -11.84
C THR A 216 -13.62 9.33 -10.92
N LEU A 217 -13.24 9.35 -9.64
CA LEU A 217 -14.18 9.02 -8.59
C LEU A 217 -15.42 9.84 -8.95
N THR A 218 -16.41 9.21 -9.61
CA THR A 218 -17.70 9.83 -9.83
C THR A 218 -18.30 9.95 -8.43
N ARG A 219 -17.89 10.99 -7.72
CA ARG A 219 -18.64 11.52 -6.61
C ARG A 219 -19.96 11.88 -7.21
N THR A 220 -20.96 11.03 -7.02
CA THR A 220 -22.35 11.44 -7.12
C THR A 220 -22.47 12.71 -6.27
N PRO A 221 -22.69 13.89 -6.87
CA PRO A 221 -22.87 15.11 -6.11
C PRO A 221 -24.09 14.89 -5.21
N GLY A 222 -23.88 14.79 -3.90
CA GLY A 222 -24.95 14.55 -2.93
C GLY A 222 -24.76 13.37 -1.99
N VAL A 223 -23.80 12.47 -2.21
CA VAL A 223 -23.44 11.44 -1.21
C VAL A 223 -22.16 11.88 -0.50
N SER A 224 -22.33 12.60 0.61
CA SER A 224 -21.23 12.86 1.54
C SER A 224 -20.74 11.50 2.07
N ILE A 225 -19.56 11.06 1.65
CA ILE A 225 -18.92 9.88 2.24
C ILE A 225 -18.51 10.33 3.64
N PRO A 226 -19.09 9.74 4.71
CA PRO A 226 -18.75 10.16 6.06
C PRO A 226 -17.26 9.93 6.29
N CYS A 227 -16.59 10.95 6.81
CA CYS A 227 -15.23 10.79 7.33
C CYS A 227 -15.29 9.82 8.51
N LEU A 228 -14.81 8.59 8.33
CA LEU A 228 -14.77 7.60 9.39
C LEU A 228 -13.40 7.58 10.05
N VAL A 229 -13.36 7.89 11.34
CA VAL A 229 -12.14 7.88 12.16
C VAL A 229 -12.21 6.70 13.10
N THR A 230 -11.22 5.80 13.07
CA THR A 230 -11.14 4.64 13.97
C THR A 230 -10.01 4.81 14.96
N THR A 231 -10.31 4.84 16.26
CA THR A 231 -9.27 4.90 17.29
C THR A 231 -8.45 3.61 17.31
N LEU A 232 -7.13 3.70 17.33
CA LEU A 232 -6.27 2.49 17.38
C LEU A 232 -6.19 1.91 18.80
N ARG A 233 -6.21 2.80 19.79
CA ARG A 233 -6.14 2.53 21.22
C ARG A 233 -7.00 3.54 21.97
N ALA A 234 -7.12 3.39 23.29
CA ALA A 234 -7.78 4.41 24.09
C ALA A 234 -7.10 5.76 23.87
N THR A 235 -7.85 6.77 23.44
CA THR A 235 -7.33 8.09 23.07
C THR A 235 -8.13 9.18 23.76
N ALA A 236 -7.48 10.29 24.10
CA ALA A 236 -8.15 11.44 24.66
C ALA A 236 -8.80 12.26 23.55
N LEU A 237 -10.07 12.61 23.74
CA LEU A 237 -10.73 13.69 22.99
C LEU A 237 -10.40 15.00 23.70
N LEU A 238 -9.82 15.96 22.99
CA LEU A 238 -9.34 17.23 23.55
C LEU A 238 -10.22 18.40 23.10
N GLU A 239 -10.32 19.44 23.91
CA GLU A 239 -11.13 20.64 23.59
C GLU A 239 -10.57 21.43 22.39
N GLN A 240 -9.25 21.40 22.21
CA GLN A 240 -8.52 22.09 21.14
C GLN A 240 -7.52 21.13 20.47
N PRO A 241 -7.07 21.40 19.24
CA PRO A 241 -6.05 20.63 18.54
C PRO A 241 -4.64 20.94 19.10
N ASP A 242 -4.47 20.82 20.42
CA ASP A 242 -3.22 20.99 21.16
C ASP A 242 -3.05 19.81 22.13
N ARG A 243 -1.84 19.26 22.23
CA ARG A 243 -1.53 18.14 23.13
C ARG A 243 -1.71 18.49 24.61
N ASN A 244 -1.68 19.77 24.96
CA ASN A 244 -1.86 20.29 26.31
C ASN A 244 -3.29 20.74 26.60
N ALA A 245 -4.20 20.67 25.62
CA ALA A 245 -5.59 21.06 25.81
C ALA A 245 -6.29 20.17 26.84
N ALA A 246 -7.34 20.72 27.45
CA ALA A 246 -8.15 19.97 28.40
C ALA A 246 -8.78 18.74 27.72
N ARG A 247 -8.83 17.63 28.46
CA ARG A 247 -9.48 16.40 28.02
C ARG A 247 -10.98 16.53 28.23
N VAL A 248 -11.74 16.37 27.14
CA VAL A 248 -13.20 16.27 27.15
C VAL A 248 -13.63 14.90 27.65
N VAL A 249 -13.14 13.84 27.00
CA VAL A 249 -13.50 12.45 27.31
C VAL A 249 -12.41 11.49 26.83
N SER A 250 -12.37 10.28 27.39
CA SER A 250 -11.55 9.20 26.85
C SER A 250 -12.39 8.35 25.91
N VAL A 251 -11.95 8.22 24.67
CA VAL A 251 -12.55 7.31 23.69
C VAL A 251 -11.86 5.95 23.81
N PRO A 252 -12.58 4.82 23.94
CA PRO A 252 -12.00 3.49 23.90
C PRO A 252 -11.26 3.23 22.58
N GLY A 253 -10.33 2.27 22.57
CA GLY A 253 -9.70 1.80 21.34
C GLY A 253 -10.67 1.03 20.44
N GLN A 254 -10.34 0.94 19.16
CA GLN A 254 -11.13 0.27 18.12
C GLN A 254 -12.54 0.86 17.99
N LYS A 255 -12.72 2.15 18.28
CA LYS A 255 -13.98 2.85 18.07
C LYS A 255 -13.99 3.65 16.79
N ARG A 256 -15.03 3.41 16.00
CA ARG A 256 -15.38 4.17 14.81
C ARG A 256 -16.16 5.41 15.22
N LEU A 257 -15.73 6.55 14.74
CA LEU A 257 -16.25 7.89 14.98
C LEU A 257 -16.47 8.56 13.62
N GLU A 258 -17.35 9.54 13.58
CA GLU A 258 -17.47 10.45 12.44
C GLU A 258 -16.56 11.66 12.68
N GLY A 259 -15.71 11.96 11.71
CA GLY A 259 -14.96 13.20 11.64
C GLY A 259 -15.73 14.26 10.87
N TYR A 260 -15.58 15.52 11.26
CA TYR A 260 -16.27 16.65 10.62
C TYR A 260 -15.45 17.94 10.56
N GLY A 261 -14.19 17.92 11.01
CA GLY A 261 -13.26 19.03 10.86
C GLY A 261 -11.81 18.57 10.90
N LEU A 262 -10.92 19.38 10.33
CA LEU A 262 -9.46 19.21 10.42
C LEU A 262 -8.84 20.47 11.00
N SER A 263 -7.73 20.33 11.70
CA SER A 263 -6.92 21.47 12.13
C SER A 263 -6.17 22.05 10.94
N SER A 264 -5.74 23.32 11.04
CA SER A 264 -4.97 24.01 10.00
C SER A 264 -3.63 23.33 9.67
N ASP A 265 -3.00 22.66 10.64
CA ASP A 265 -1.78 21.86 10.45
C ASP A 265 -2.06 20.42 9.97
N LEU A 266 -3.33 20.07 9.79
CA LEU A 266 -3.83 18.76 9.39
C LEU A 266 -3.39 17.61 10.31
N LEU A 267 -2.87 17.89 11.51
CA LEU A 267 -2.44 16.86 12.48
C LEU A 267 -3.59 16.36 13.36
N TRP A 268 -4.73 17.04 13.34
CA TRP A 268 -5.87 16.71 14.19
C TRP A 268 -7.14 16.56 13.35
N VAL A 269 -8.00 15.66 13.82
CA VAL A 269 -9.34 15.47 13.27
C VAL A 269 -10.35 15.70 14.39
N LYS A 270 -11.35 16.53 14.09
CA LYS A 270 -12.46 16.82 14.98
C LYS A 270 -13.50 15.72 14.83
N VAL A 271 -13.89 15.10 15.94
CA VAL A 271 -14.78 13.93 15.99
C VAL A 271 -15.83 14.09 17.09
N ARG A 272 -16.88 13.27 17.05
CA ARG A 272 -17.96 13.27 18.05
C ARG A 272 -18.03 11.90 18.72
N TYR A 273 -18.05 11.87 20.06
CA TYR A 273 -18.17 10.64 20.85
C TYR A 273 -19.03 10.88 22.08
N GLY A 274 -20.08 10.07 22.26
CA GLY A 274 -20.96 10.17 23.45
C GLY A 274 -21.65 11.53 23.58
N GLY A 275 -21.97 12.19 22.45
CA GLY A 275 -22.55 13.54 22.42
C GLY A 275 -21.55 14.67 22.69
N GLN A 276 -20.28 14.36 22.95
CA GLN A 276 -19.21 15.32 23.13
C GLN A 276 -18.42 15.50 21.84
N GLU A 277 -17.96 16.72 21.60
CA GLU A 277 -17.12 17.09 20.47
C GLU A 277 -15.70 17.37 20.93
N GLY A 278 -14.74 17.14 20.06
CA GLY A 278 -13.36 17.54 20.29
C GLY A 278 -12.39 16.94 19.28
N TRP A 279 -11.12 17.06 19.60
CA TRP A 279 -10.01 16.78 18.71
C TRP A 279 -9.28 15.50 19.11
N VAL A 280 -8.98 14.66 18.12
CA VAL A 280 -8.07 13.53 18.28
C VAL A 280 -6.90 13.70 17.32
N ILE A 281 -5.71 13.35 17.79
CA ILE A 281 -4.50 13.49 16.99
C ILE A 281 -4.43 12.38 15.94
N ARG A 282 -4.19 12.73 14.67
CA ARG A 282 -4.32 11.83 13.53
C ARG A 282 -3.38 10.62 13.59
N PHE A 283 -2.20 10.73 14.19
CA PHE A 283 -1.33 9.56 14.33
C PHE A 283 -1.86 8.52 15.34
N SER A 284 -2.88 8.85 16.13
CA SER A 284 -3.49 7.93 17.11
C SER A 284 -4.75 7.22 16.60
N VAL A 285 -5.15 7.51 15.36
CA VAL A 285 -6.39 7.05 14.75
C VAL A 285 -6.15 6.67 13.29
N ASN A 286 -6.95 5.76 12.75
CA ASN A 286 -7.06 5.55 11.31
C ASN A 286 -8.13 6.49 10.78
N VAL A 287 -7.79 7.26 9.74
CA VAL A 287 -8.68 8.26 9.14
C VAL A 287 -9.08 7.75 7.76
N GLY A 288 -10.37 7.49 7.57
CA GLY A 288 -10.92 6.95 6.33
C GLY A 288 -11.00 7.98 5.20
N ASN A 289 -11.32 7.50 4.00
CA ASN A 289 -11.26 8.27 2.75
C ASN A 289 -12.16 9.50 2.69
N GLY A 290 -13.26 9.53 3.46
CA GLY A 290 -14.18 10.67 3.50
C GLY A 290 -13.64 11.92 4.21
N CYS A 291 -12.43 11.87 4.77
CA CYS A 291 -11.91 12.90 5.65
C CYS A 291 -11.10 14.00 4.96
N ALA A 292 -10.73 13.83 3.69
CA ALA A 292 -9.88 14.79 2.98
C ALA A 292 -10.57 16.15 2.73
N ASP A 293 -11.89 16.15 2.57
CA ASP A 293 -12.69 17.35 2.28
C ASP A 293 -13.38 17.92 3.52
N LEU A 294 -12.96 17.52 4.70
CA LEU A 294 -13.47 18.14 5.92
C LEU A 294 -13.07 19.61 5.97
N PRO A 295 -13.95 20.48 6.49
CA PRO A 295 -13.61 21.88 6.66
C PRO A 295 -12.38 22.02 7.57
N ILE A 296 -11.48 22.93 7.17
CA ILE A 296 -10.41 23.37 8.06
C ILE A 296 -11.02 24.30 9.10
N GLU A 297 -10.86 23.96 10.36
CA GLU A 297 -11.22 24.82 11.48
C GLU A 297 -9.94 25.42 12.07
N GLU A 298 -9.91 26.75 12.17
CA GLU A 298 -8.87 27.42 12.95
C GLU A 298 -9.19 27.26 14.45
N PRO A 299 -8.20 26.93 15.28
CA PRO A 299 -8.37 26.77 16.72
C PRO A 299 -8.78 28.05 17.46
#